data_AF-A0A1G0U951-F1
#
_entry.id   AF-A0A1G0U951-F1
#
_cell.length_a   1.000
_cell.length_b   1.000
_cell.length_c   1.000
_cell.angle_alpha   90.00
_cell.angle_beta   90.00
_cell.angle_gamma   90.00
#
_symmetry.space_group_name_H-M   'P 1'
#
loop_
_entity.id
_entity.type
_entity.pdbx_description
1 polymer ?
#
loop_
_entity_poly.entity_id
_entity_poly.type
_entity_poly.pdbx_seq_one_letter_code
_entity_poly.pdbx_strand_id
1 'polypeptide(L)'
;LYGLCSNPNWHGHNYVLEVVVKGEVDPETGYLLDLKDLKEIISKRVIEKVDHKNLNLDTDFMKGIIPSAENITIAIWNQLVDKIPKGALHSVKLFETENNYFEYKGE
;
A
#
# COMPACT_ATOMS: atom_id res chain seq x y z
N LEU A 1 -19.24 -16.34 -5.99
CA LEU A 1 -18.83 -14.93 -6.14
C LEU A 1 -17.37 -14.78 -6.54
N TYR A 2 -16.42 -15.50 -5.91
CA TYR A 2 -14.96 -15.27 -6.13
C TYR A 2 -14.18 -16.35 -6.89
N GLY A 3 -14.84 -17.40 -7.40
CA GLY A 3 -14.20 -18.42 -8.24
C GLY A 3 -12.95 -19.06 -7.60
N LEU A 4 -11.86 -19.16 -8.37
CA LEU A 4 -10.59 -19.74 -7.91
C LEU A 4 -9.95 -18.96 -6.74
N CYS A 5 -10.25 -17.67 -6.60
CA CYS A 5 -9.73 -16.85 -5.51
C CYS A 5 -10.30 -17.24 -4.13
N SER A 6 -11.45 -17.94 -4.09
CA SER A 6 -12.07 -18.47 -2.86
C SER A 6 -11.65 -19.90 -2.50
N ASN A 7 -10.43 -20.31 -2.85
CA ASN A 7 -9.88 -21.59 -2.40
C ASN A 7 -9.93 -21.70 -0.86
N PRO A 8 -10.50 -22.77 -0.26
CA PRO A 8 -10.54 -22.96 1.19
C PRO A 8 -9.16 -22.93 1.88
N ASN A 9 -8.09 -23.23 1.12
CA ASN A 9 -6.70 -23.20 1.59
C ASN A 9 -5.95 -21.93 1.17
N TRP A 10 -6.67 -20.89 0.75
CA TRP A 10 -6.13 -19.61 0.28
C TRP A 10 -5.28 -19.71 -1.00
N HIS A 11 -4.79 -18.56 -1.44
CA HIS A 11 -3.77 -18.38 -2.46
C HIS A 11 -2.98 -17.10 -2.11
N GLY A 12 -1.96 -16.76 -2.90
CA GLY A 12 -1.17 -15.57 -2.66
C GLY A 12 -0.58 -15.00 -3.95
N HIS A 13 0.02 -13.82 -3.82
CA HIS A 13 0.61 -13.07 -4.92
C HIS A 13 1.89 -12.38 -4.47
N ASN A 14 2.78 -12.12 -5.43
CA ASN A 14 3.91 -11.23 -5.24
C ASN A 14 3.45 -9.81 -5.61
N TYR A 15 2.83 -9.13 -4.65
CA TYR A 15 2.34 -7.78 -4.87
C TYR A 15 3.48 -6.78 -5.10
N VAL A 16 3.28 -5.83 -6.02
CA VAL A 16 4.16 -4.67 -6.18
C VAL A 16 3.40 -3.43 -5.73
N LEU A 17 3.98 -2.69 -4.78
CA LEU A 17 3.43 -1.45 -4.22
C LEU A 17 4.18 -0.24 -4.77
N GLU A 18 3.46 0.66 -5.42
CA GLU A 18 3.93 1.99 -5.78
C GLU A 18 3.24 3.03 -4.89
N VAL A 19 4.05 3.90 -4.27
CA VAL A 19 3.57 5.03 -3.45
C VAL A 19 4.03 6.32 -4.10
N VAL A 20 3.07 7.18 -4.45
CA VAL A 20 3.34 8.47 -5.05
C VAL A 20 3.06 9.57 -4.03
N VAL A 21 4.03 10.46 -3.84
CA VAL A 21 3.92 11.65 -3.01
C VAL A 21 3.99 12.91 -3.89
N LYS A 22 3.30 13.97 -3.48
CA LYS A 22 3.31 15.26 -4.17
C LYS A 22 3.59 16.41 -3.20
N GLY A 23 4.20 17.48 -3.71
CA GLY A 23 4.44 18.71 -2.97
C GLY A 23 5.53 19.56 -3.63
N GLU A 24 6.01 20.56 -2.90
CA GLU A 24 7.02 21.49 -3.39
C GLU A 24 8.44 20.97 -3.17
N VAL A 25 9.26 21.08 -4.22
CA VAL A 25 10.68 20.76 -4.16
C VAL A 25 11.40 21.87 -3.41
N ASP A 26 12.23 21.49 -2.45
CA ASP A 26 13.10 22.41 -1.74
C ASP A 26 14.16 23.01 -2.71
N PRO A 27 14.25 24.33 -2.85
CA PRO A 27 15.12 24.96 -3.84
C PRO A 27 16.61 24.85 -3.51
N GLU A 28 16.98 24.58 -2.24
CA GLU A 28 18.38 24.42 -1.84
C GLU A 28 18.85 22.99 -2.02
N THR A 29 18.00 22.01 -1.64
CA THR A 29 18.38 20.59 -1.67
C THR A 29 17.95 19.86 -2.95
N GLY A 30 16.97 20.37 -3.68
CA GLY A 30 16.41 19.71 -4.87
C GLY A 30 15.48 18.53 -4.56
N TYR A 31 15.15 18.28 -3.29
CA TYR A 31 14.27 17.17 -2.88
C TYR A 31 12.92 17.68 -2.37
N LEU A 32 11.86 16.91 -2.63
CA LEU A 32 10.58 17.10 -1.96
C LEU A 32 10.67 16.65 -0.48
N LEU A 33 11.19 15.44 -0.26
CA LEU A 33 11.32 14.81 1.06
C LEU A 33 12.46 13.77 1.03
N ASP A 34 13.01 13.39 2.19
CA ASP A 34 14.04 12.35 2.28
C ASP A 34 13.45 10.95 2.01
N LEU A 35 13.96 10.27 0.99
CA LEU A 35 13.50 8.93 0.61
C LEU A 35 13.72 7.88 1.71
N LYS A 36 14.67 8.09 2.63
CA LYS A 36 14.88 7.20 3.78
C LYS A 36 13.69 7.26 4.74
N ASP A 37 13.19 8.47 5.03
CA ASP A 37 12.03 8.67 5.90
C ASP A 37 10.80 8.02 5.27
N LEU A 38 10.58 8.24 3.96
CA LEU A 38 9.46 7.62 3.25
C LEU A 38 9.55 6.09 3.27
N LYS A 39 10.74 5.53 3.02
CA LYS A 39 10.97 4.08 3.09
C LYS A 39 10.68 3.52 4.48
N GLU A 40 11.13 4.19 5.54
CA GLU A 40 10.90 3.75 6.91
C GLU A 40 9.41 3.78 7.28
N ILE A 41 8.70 4.82 6.86
CA ILE A 41 7.25 4.96 7.08
C ILE A 41 6.50 3.84 6.37
N ILE A 42 6.79 3.59 5.09
CA ILE A 42 6.17 2.52 4.31
C ILE A 42 6.51 1.14 4.90
N SER A 43 7.76 0.92 5.30
CA SER A 43 8.21 -0.35 5.90
C SER A 43 7.41 -0.70 7.15
N LYS A 44 7.42 0.20 8.14
CA LYS A 44 6.81 -0.03 9.46
C LYS A 44 5.29 -0.12 9.39
N ARG A 45 4.68 0.65 8.51
CA ARG A 45 3.21 0.77 8.46
C ARG A 45 2.55 -0.20 7.50
N VAL A 46 3.29 -0.71 6.52
CA VAL A 46 2.75 -1.56 5.46
C VAL A 46 3.56 -2.84 5.33
N ILE A 47 4.81 -2.75 4.87
CA ILE A 47 5.59 -3.92 4.41
C ILE A 47 5.75 -4.96 5.53
N GLU A 48 6.17 -4.56 6.73
CA GLU A 48 6.38 -5.48 7.86
C GLU A 48 5.09 -6.21 8.31
N LYS A 49 3.92 -5.69 7.93
CA LYS A 49 2.60 -6.22 8.30
C LYS A 49 1.98 -7.11 7.21
N VAL A 50 2.51 -7.09 5.98
CA VAL A 50 1.95 -7.81 4.83
C VAL A 50 2.95 -8.75 4.15
N ASP A 51 4.25 -8.47 4.25
CA ASP A 51 5.27 -9.29 3.60
C ASP A 51 5.36 -10.68 4.23
N HIS A 52 5.23 -11.72 3.40
CA HIS A 52 5.16 -13.12 3.82
C HIS A 52 4.07 -13.40 4.88
N LYS A 53 2.92 -12.72 4.79
CA LYS A 53 1.78 -12.85 5.71
C LYS A 53 0.49 -13.29 5.03
N ASN A 54 -0.42 -13.91 5.78
CA ASN A 54 -1.80 -14.05 5.35
C ASN A 54 -2.60 -12.79 5.71
N LEU A 55 -3.06 -12.05 4.71
CA LEU A 55 -3.77 -10.78 4.90
C LEU A 55 -5.02 -10.89 5.78
N ASN A 56 -5.69 -12.05 5.82
CA ASN A 56 -6.89 -12.23 6.64
C ASN A 56 -6.57 -12.49 8.12
N LEU A 57 -5.42 -13.10 8.40
CA LEU A 57 -5.08 -13.60 9.74
C LEU A 57 -4.04 -12.72 10.45
N ASP A 58 -3.01 -12.31 9.70
CA ASP A 58 -1.77 -11.77 10.25
C ASP A 58 -1.66 -10.24 10.09
N THR A 59 -2.50 -9.63 9.24
CA THR A 59 -2.43 -8.20 8.93
C THR A 59 -3.52 -7.45 9.69
N ASP A 60 -3.10 -6.68 10.70
CA ASP A 60 -4.00 -5.96 11.62
C ASP A 60 -5.01 -5.03 10.93
N PHE A 61 -4.55 -4.27 9.93
CA PHE A 61 -5.39 -3.32 9.20
C PHE A 61 -6.33 -3.96 8.16
N MET A 62 -6.22 -5.28 7.94
CA MET A 62 -7.10 -6.05 7.04
C MET A 62 -8.12 -6.91 7.78
N LYS A 63 -8.11 -6.93 9.12
CA LYS A 63 -9.03 -7.76 9.92
C LYS A 63 -10.49 -7.43 9.63
N GLY A 64 -11.25 -8.45 9.22
CA GLY A 64 -12.68 -8.31 8.87
C GLY A 64 -12.94 -7.65 7.52
N ILE A 65 -11.89 -7.37 6.74
CA ILE A 65 -11.99 -6.79 5.39
C ILE A 65 -11.75 -7.91 4.37
N ILE A 66 -12.58 -7.95 3.32
CA ILE A 66 -12.35 -8.86 2.19
C ILE A 66 -11.07 -8.42 1.46
N PRO A 67 -10.04 -9.28 1.32
CA PRO A 67 -8.74 -8.90 0.77
C PRO A 67 -8.78 -8.87 -0.77
N SER A 68 -9.71 -8.13 -1.36
CA SER A 68 -9.62 -7.77 -2.78
C SER A 68 -8.51 -6.74 -2.97
N ALA A 69 -7.89 -6.70 -4.14
CA ALA A 69 -6.80 -5.77 -4.40
C ALA A 69 -7.22 -4.30 -4.26
N GLU A 70 -8.48 -3.95 -4.56
CA GLU A 70 -9.06 -2.63 -4.28
C GLU A 70 -9.05 -2.30 -2.77
N ASN A 71 -9.58 -3.20 -1.94
CA ASN A 71 -9.64 -3.01 -0.50
C ASN A 71 -8.24 -2.97 0.13
N ILE A 72 -7.31 -3.80 -0.36
CA ILE A 72 -5.91 -3.76 0.09
C ILE A 72 -5.30 -2.39 -0.24
N THR A 73 -5.52 -1.87 -1.46
CA THR A 73 -5.01 -0.56 -1.89
C THR A 73 -5.54 0.57 -0.99
N ILE A 74 -6.84 0.57 -0.69
CA ILE A 74 -7.47 1.55 0.22
C ILE A 74 -6.93 1.41 1.65
N ALA A 75 -6.78 0.17 2.14
CA ALA A 75 -6.29 -0.06 3.48
C ALA A 75 -4.83 0.40 3.65
N ILE A 76 -3.99 0.16 2.64
CA ILE A 76 -2.61 0.68 2.57
C ILE A 76 -2.61 2.22 2.56
N TRP A 77 -3.46 2.85 1.75
CA TRP A 77 -3.61 4.32 1.76
C TRP A 77 -3.91 4.85 3.17
N ASN A 78 -4.85 4.24 3.88
CA ASN A 78 -5.21 4.65 5.23
C ASN A 78 -4.06 4.49 6.24
N GLN A 79 -3.10 3.59 5.98
CA GLN A 79 -1.88 3.51 6.79
C GLN A 79 -0.94 4.69 6.55
N LEU A 80 -0.99 5.35 5.39
CA LEU A 80 0.03 6.29 4.92
C LEU A 80 -0.41 7.75 4.85
N VAL A 81 -1.69 8.04 4.57
CA VAL A 81 -2.18 9.38 4.15
C VAL A 81 -1.74 10.52 5.07
N ASP A 82 -1.85 10.35 6.38
CA ASP A 82 -1.50 11.37 7.38
C ASP A 82 -0.10 11.18 7.99
N LYS A 83 0.76 10.41 7.32
CA LYS A 83 2.08 10.01 7.83
C LYS A 83 3.23 10.53 6.98
N ILE A 84 2.94 11.19 5.86
CA ILE A 84 3.96 11.82 5.02
C ILE A 84 4.47 13.08 5.70
N PRO A 85 5.78 13.21 6.00
CA PRO A 85 6.31 14.29 6.82
C PRO A 85 6.36 15.64 6.09
N LYS A 86 6.51 15.62 4.76
CA LYS A 86 6.50 16.82 3.89
C LYS A 86 5.81 16.50 2.58
N GLY A 87 4.93 17.38 2.14
CA GLY A 87 4.02 17.13 1.02
C GLY A 87 2.78 16.36 1.44
N ALA A 88 2.20 15.61 0.51
CA ALA A 88 1.02 14.79 0.76
C ALA A 88 1.11 13.48 -0.04
N LEU A 89 0.46 12.44 0.48
CA LEU A 89 0.23 11.22 -0.30
C LEU A 89 -0.63 11.59 -1.52
N HIS A 90 -0.19 11.19 -2.70
CA HIS A 90 -0.91 11.46 -3.95
C HIS A 90 -1.68 10.25 -4.44
N SER A 91 -1.04 9.09 -4.49
CA SER A 91 -1.67 7.83 -4.85
C SER A 91 -0.95 6.63 -4.24
N VAL A 92 -1.71 5.57 -4.02
CA VAL A 92 -1.21 4.22 -3.74
C VAL A 92 -1.66 3.35 -4.89
N LYS A 93 -0.71 2.66 -5.52
CA LYS A 93 -0.99 1.70 -6.59
C LYS A 93 -0.45 0.34 -6.21
N LEU A 94 -1.29 -0.68 -6.34
CA LEU A 94 -0.98 -2.07 -6.01
C LEU A 94 -1.18 -2.95 -7.24
N PHE A 95 -0.11 -3.63 -7.65
CA PHE A 95 -0.16 -4.65 -8.68
C PHE A 95 -0.33 -6.00 -8.01
N GLU A 96 -1.42 -6.70 -8.31
CA GLU A 96 -1.64 -8.08 -7.86
C GLU A 96 -0.89 -9.06 -8.76
N THR A 97 -0.89 -8.79 -10.05
CA THR A 97 -0.08 -9.49 -11.06
C THR A 97 0.48 -8.46 -12.03
N GLU A 98 1.33 -8.88 -12.97
CA GLU A 98 1.90 -7.99 -13.99
C GLU A 98 0.85 -7.28 -14.86
N ASN A 99 -0.38 -7.83 -14.95
CA ASN A 99 -1.44 -7.32 -15.80
C ASN A 99 -2.57 -6.61 -15.04
N ASN A 100 -2.60 -6.71 -13.71
CA ASN A 100 -3.71 -6.22 -12.89
C ASN A 100 -3.17 -5.28 -11.80
N TYR A 101 -3.57 -4.02 -11.87
CA TYR A 101 -3.27 -3.04 -10.84
C TYR A 101 -4.50 -2.22 -10.45
N PHE A 102 -4.42 -1.69 -9.25
CA PHE A 102 -5.46 -0.87 -8.64
C PHE A 102 -4.80 0.36 -8.04
N GLU A 103 -5.36 1.53 -8.30
CA GLU A 103 -4.82 2.79 -7.81
C GLU A 103 -5.91 3.53 -7.04
N TYR A 104 -5.55 4.03 -5.85
CA TYR A 104 -6.44 4.83 -5.02
C TYR A 104 -5.78 6.17 -4.69
N LYS A 105 -6.57 7.25 -4.78
CA LYS A 105 -6.11 8.64 -4.65
C LYS A 105 -6.79 9.41 -3.51
N GLY A 106 -7.52 8.71 -2.64
CA GLY A 106 -8.24 9.30 -1.51
C GLY A 106 -9.62 9.86 -1.85
N GLU A 107 -10.30 9.29 -2.86
CA GLU A 107 -11.65 9.68 -3.32
C GLU A 107 -12.78 9.21 -2.39
#